data_AF-A0A672YGS4-F1
#
_entry.id   AF-A0A672YGS4-F1
#
_cell.length_a   1.000
_cell.length_b   1.000
_cell.length_c   1.000
_cell.angle_alpha   90.00
_cell.angle_beta   90.00
_cell.angle_gamma   90.00
#
_symmetry.space_group_name_H-M   'P 1'
#
loop_
_entity.id
_entity.type
_entity.pdbx_description
1 polymer ?
#
loop_
_entity_poly.entity_id
_entity_poly.type
_entity_poly.pdbx_seq_one_letter_code
_entity_poly.pdbx_strand_id
1 'polypeptide(L)'
;VTVDGSSKRILQKEKMKNQLMVKQDTKQRERLSRSMDVISLISDDEDDVIRACSKTPFCLYLYTGVKLGPGETITVVLIGYFDQRSGVSVVRLLDTLQKDVRFQTSEDQRLLMELLVKLQLPLSNLVVFYCDAPHPEAFVSQILALNPTVVSLCRLPGLAERACRAGLLASFSYVGDLVRDLHRHCSTTNSVNGTLKELFADSGSYNPLCPESGDVSFIIHIVQKLVAIWWDVMEYFKSLSPERSVECLRSQLMDPKVHLDFLFLSHALEPLRALQNLQGGGSCDTAVELQLTAMLVNTYAASLLRPSAAERFLRRPDLLLLYSEKDLLPSTEVNIGFQAANFLLAAPLTDVSEQQDFVNRVVAFYRAALHSLVGSIPKQLGPMVLKNIGTMLKHPTNITVRPQSVYLTV
;
A
#
# COMPACT_ATOMS: atom_id res chain seq x y z
N VAL A 1 -36.61 50.01 -43.43
CA VAL A 1 -35.61 49.80 -42.36
C VAL A 1 -36.18 48.76 -41.40
N THR A 2 -35.89 47.49 -41.66
CA THR A 2 -36.35 46.32 -40.91
C THR A 2 -35.28 45.94 -39.89
N VAL A 3 -35.38 46.47 -38.68
CA VAL A 3 -34.51 46.11 -37.56
C VAL A 3 -35.36 45.97 -36.29
N ASP A 4 -36.06 44.85 -36.11
CA ASP A 4 -36.60 44.49 -34.78
C ASP A 4 -36.92 42.98 -34.58
N GLY A 5 -36.34 42.09 -35.39
CA GLY A 5 -36.54 40.63 -35.24
C GLY A 5 -35.43 39.92 -34.46
N SER A 6 -34.19 40.40 -34.62
CA SER A 6 -32.99 39.70 -34.17
C SER A 6 -32.67 39.97 -32.69
N SER A 7 -32.82 41.21 -32.22
CA SER A 7 -32.56 41.59 -30.82
C SER A 7 -33.54 40.93 -29.84
N LYS A 8 -34.82 40.79 -30.22
CA LYS A 8 -35.82 40.10 -29.38
C LYS A 8 -35.51 38.61 -29.22
N ARG A 9 -35.02 37.93 -30.27
CA ARG A 9 -34.63 36.51 -30.21
C ARG A 9 -33.38 36.25 -29.38
N ILE A 10 -32.41 37.17 -29.40
CA ILE A 10 -31.18 37.08 -28.60
C ILE A 10 -31.52 37.23 -27.10
N LEU A 11 -32.29 38.26 -26.74
CA LEU A 11 -32.71 38.49 -25.36
C LEU A 11 -33.55 37.33 -24.79
N GLN A 12 -34.35 36.67 -25.63
CA GLN A 12 -35.17 35.53 -25.23
C GLN A 12 -34.33 34.25 -25.01
N LYS A 13 -33.29 34.03 -25.83
CA LYS A 13 -32.32 32.94 -25.63
C LYS A 13 -31.50 33.13 -24.37
N GLU A 14 -31.10 34.36 -24.06
CA GLU A 14 -30.30 34.68 -22.89
C GLU A 14 -31.11 34.54 -21.59
N LYS A 15 -32.38 34.97 -21.59
CA LYS A 15 -33.32 34.68 -20.49
C LYS A 15 -33.54 33.18 -20.27
N MET A 16 -33.66 32.40 -21.35
CA MET A 16 -33.86 30.95 -21.24
C MET A 16 -32.61 30.23 -20.73
N LYS A 17 -31.42 30.69 -21.11
CA LYS A 17 -30.14 30.20 -20.59
C LYS A 17 -29.97 30.51 -19.11
N ASN A 18 -30.30 31.72 -18.67
CA ASN A 18 -30.25 32.11 -17.26
C ASN A 18 -31.27 31.32 -16.41
N GLN A 19 -32.47 31.06 -16.92
CA GLN A 19 -33.45 30.20 -16.23
C GLN A 19 -33.01 28.74 -16.15
N LEU A 20 -32.33 28.23 -17.17
CA LEU A 20 -31.80 26.86 -17.15
C LEU A 20 -30.64 26.73 -16.16
N MET A 21 -29.78 27.75 -16.08
CA MET A 21 -28.66 27.81 -15.14
C MET A 21 -29.14 27.90 -13.69
N VAL A 22 -30.13 28.75 -13.41
CA VAL A 22 -30.76 28.84 -12.08
C VAL A 22 -31.46 27.53 -11.70
N LYS A 23 -32.13 26.87 -12.65
CA LYS A 23 -32.75 25.54 -12.39
C LYS A 23 -31.70 24.45 -12.14
N GLN A 24 -30.55 24.49 -12.82
CA GLN A 24 -29.45 23.56 -12.57
C GLN A 24 -28.83 23.81 -11.19
N ASP A 25 -28.57 25.05 -10.81
CA ASP A 25 -28.07 25.42 -9.48
C ASP A 25 -29.06 25.03 -8.37
N THR A 26 -30.36 25.22 -8.60
CA THR A 26 -31.39 24.84 -7.61
C THR A 26 -31.48 23.33 -7.46
N LYS A 27 -31.37 22.57 -8.56
CA LYS A 27 -31.37 21.10 -8.55
C LYS A 27 -30.06 20.52 -7.98
N GLN A 28 -28.94 21.21 -8.14
CA GLN A 28 -27.65 20.91 -7.51
C GLN A 28 -27.73 21.17 -6.00
N ARG A 29 -28.33 22.29 -5.57
CA ARG A 29 -28.58 22.61 -4.15
C ARG A 29 -29.56 21.64 -3.50
N GLU A 30 -30.61 21.20 -4.18
CA GLU A 30 -31.53 20.18 -3.66
C GLU A 30 -30.88 18.79 -3.55
N ARG A 31 -29.93 18.47 -4.45
CA ARG A 31 -29.12 17.24 -4.35
C ARG A 31 -28.10 17.31 -3.23
N LEU A 32 -27.45 18.47 -3.04
CA LEU A 32 -26.56 18.74 -1.91
C LEU A 32 -27.33 18.70 -0.58
N SER A 33 -28.53 19.27 -0.53
CA SER A 33 -29.43 19.18 0.63
C SER A 33 -29.83 17.74 0.93
N ARG A 34 -30.19 16.93 -0.09
CA ARG A 34 -30.54 15.52 0.11
C ARG A 34 -29.34 14.64 0.47
N SER A 35 -28.14 14.92 -0.03
CA SER A 35 -26.91 14.25 0.43
C SER A 35 -26.55 14.67 1.85
N MET A 36 -26.76 15.96 2.21
CA MET A 36 -26.66 16.42 3.59
C MET A 36 -27.72 15.76 4.47
N ASP A 37 -28.93 15.48 3.97
CA ASP A 37 -29.99 14.78 4.72
C ASP A 37 -29.70 13.29 4.96
N VAL A 38 -28.91 12.64 4.09
CA VAL A 38 -28.43 11.26 4.28
C VAL A 38 -27.24 11.22 5.25
N ILE A 39 -26.45 12.30 5.32
CA ILE A 39 -25.33 12.47 6.25
C ILE A 39 -25.80 13.02 7.62
N SER A 40 -26.93 13.75 7.67
CA SER A 40 -27.50 14.36 8.88
C SER A 40 -28.24 13.36 9.80
N LEU A 41 -28.23 12.07 9.47
CA LEU A 41 -28.70 11.03 10.40
C LEU A 41 -27.81 10.85 11.64
N ILE A 42 -26.73 11.64 11.80
CA ILE A 42 -25.83 11.62 12.95
C ILE A 42 -25.40 13.05 13.33
N SER A 43 -26.20 13.82 14.08
CA SER A 43 -25.65 15.00 14.79
C SER A 43 -26.43 15.48 16.02
N ASP A 44 -27.01 14.56 16.80
CA ASP A 44 -27.52 14.89 18.15
C ASP A 44 -26.52 14.52 19.28
N ASP A 45 -25.28 14.11 18.96
CA ASP A 45 -24.40 13.36 19.91
C ASP A 45 -22.91 13.81 19.94
N GLU A 46 -22.54 14.96 19.36
CA GLU A 46 -21.15 15.47 19.36
C GLU A 46 -20.60 15.70 20.79
N ASP A 47 -21.41 16.31 21.65
CA ASP A 47 -21.06 16.57 23.05
C ASP A 47 -20.84 15.28 23.85
N ASP A 48 -21.57 14.23 23.53
CA ASP A 48 -21.45 12.93 24.18
C ASP A 48 -20.19 12.19 23.71
N VAL A 49 -19.83 12.32 22.43
CA VAL A 49 -18.53 11.85 21.90
C VAL A 49 -17.36 12.55 22.58
N ILE A 50 -17.37 13.89 22.66
CA ILE A 50 -16.31 14.66 23.32
C ILE A 50 -16.20 14.27 24.79
N ARG A 51 -17.33 14.12 25.49
CA ARG A 51 -17.39 13.69 26.88
C ARG A 51 -16.83 12.28 27.09
N ALA A 52 -17.12 11.35 26.19
CA ALA A 52 -16.56 10.00 26.23
C ALA A 52 -15.05 10.02 26.04
N CYS A 53 -14.56 10.74 25.04
CA CYS A 53 -13.12 10.87 24.74
C CYS A 53 -12.35 11.61 25.85
N SER A 54 -13.02 12.45 26.65
CA SER A 54 -12.43 13.07 27.84
C SER A 54 -12.09 12.10 28.96
N LYS A 55 -12.71 10.92 28.98
CA LYS A 55 -12.53 9.93 30.05
C LYS A 55 -11.90 8.64 29.56
N THR A 56 -11.82 8.45 28.25
CA THR A 56 -11.39 7.18 27.66
C THR A 56 -10.39 7.41 26.53
N PRO A 57 -9.41 6.51 26.36
CA PRO A 57 -8.55 6.51 25.19
C PRO A 57 -9.35 6.38 23.91
N PHE A 58 -8.95 7.09 22.86
CA PHE A 58 -9.62 7.06 21.56
C PHE A 58 -8.66 6.98 20.38
N CYS A 59 -9.19 6.54 19.24
CA CYS A 59 -8.52 6.42 17.96
C CYS A 59 -9.11 7.43 16.98
N LEU A 60 -8.28 7.99 16.12
CA LEU A 60 -8.70 8.88 15.03
C LEU A 60 -8.40 8.22 13.68
N TYR A 61 -9.39 8.19 12.80
CA TYR A 61 -9.27 7.60 11.46
C TYR A 61 -9.58 8.65 10.41
N LEU A 62 -8.66 8.81 9.45
CA LEU A 62 -8.80 9.72 8.33
C LEU A 62 -8.88 8.93 7.03
N TYR A 63 -10.02 9.04 6.33
CA TYR A 63 -10.22 8.44 5.02
C TYR A 63 -10.32 9.54 3.96
N THR A 64 -9.38 9.56 3.03
CA THR A 64 -9.23 10.60 2.02
C THR A 64 -9.73 10.12 0.67
N GLY A 65 -10.22 11.05 -0.17
CA GLY A 65 -10.63 10.69 -1.53
C GLY A 65 -11.94 9.89 -1.62
N VAL A 66 -12.77 9.91 -0.57
CA VAL A 66 -14.05 9.21 -0.53
C VAL A 66 -14.99 9.83 -1.57
N LYS A 67 -15.39 9.05 -2.56
CA LYS A 67 -16.23 9.52 -3.68
C LYS A 67 -17.67 9.71 -3.24
N LEU A 68 -18.18 10.94 -3.32
CA LEU A 68 -19.61 11.23 -3.14
C LEU A 68 -20.37 11.24 -4.48
N GLY A 69 -19.65 11.43 -5.59
CA GLY A 69 -20.21 11.52 -6.93
C GLY A 69 -19.13 11.68 -8.00
N PRO A 70 -19.52 11.87 -9.27
CA PRO A 70 -18.58 12.09 -10.36
C PRO A 70 -17.75 13.37 -10.12
N GLY A 71 -16.45 13.21 -9.87
CA GLY A 71 -15.52 14.34 -9.66
C GLY A 71 -15.55 14.96 -8.26
N GLU A 72 -16.41 14.47 -7.35
CA GLU A 72 -16.51 14.97 -5.98
C GLU A 72 -15.93 13.94 -4.99
N THR A 73 -14.87 14.36 -4.29
CA THR A 73 -14.23 13.58 -3.23
C THR A 73 -14.22 14.36 -1.94
N ILE A 74 -14.49 13.69 -0.83
CA ILE A 74 -14.37 14.25 0.52
C ILE A 74 -13.32 13.50 1.33
N THR A 75 -12.90 14.13 2.41
CA THR A 75 -12.14 13.48 3.46
C THR A 75 -13.07 13.25 4.64
N VAL A 76 -13.15 12.02 5.13
CA VAL A 76 -14.00 11.60 6.24
C VAL A 76 -13.14 11.44 7.48
N VAL A 77 -13.54 12.07 8.59
CA VAL A 77 -12.89 11.94 9.89
C VAL A 77 -13.78 11.10 10.80
N LEU A 78 -13.29 9.95 11.25
CA LEU A 78 -13.98 9.09 12.20
C LEU A 78 -13.22 9.07 13.53
N ILE A 79 -13.97 8.89 14.62
CA ILE A 79 -13.44 8.69 15.95
C ILE A 79 -13.93 7.36 16.51
N GLY A 80 -13.01 6.60 17.10
CA GLY A 80 -13.31 5.33 17.73
C GLY A 80 -12.92 5.31 19.20
N TYR A 81 -13.77 4.79 20.07
CA TYR A 81 -13.52 4.67 21.50
C TYR A 81 -14.27 3.47 22.08
N PHE A 82 -13.94 3.09 23.31
CA PHE A 82 -14.67 2.06 24.04
C PHE A 82 -15.69 2.71 24.97
N ASP A 83 -16.98 2.51 24.72
CA ASP A 83 -18.02 3.00 25.61
C ASP A 83 -18.14 2.07 26.82
N GLN A 84 -17.67 2.55 27.96
CA GLN A 84 -17.70 1.81 29.22
C GLN A 84 -19.13 1.53 29.72
N ARG A 85 -20.13 2.31 29.31
CA ARG A 85 -21.52 2.13 29.77
C ARG A 85 -22.18 0.95 29.09
N SER A 86 -22.00 0.84 27.78
CA SER A 86 -22.56 -0.25 26.98
C SER A 86 -21.62 -1.45 26.87
N GLY A 87 -20.33 -1.27 27.18
CA GLY A 87 -19.30 -2.31 27.08
C GLY A 87 -18.92 -2.67 25.65
N VAL A 88 -19.16 -1.76 24.69
CA VAL A 88 -18.87 -2.00 23.26
C VAL A 88 -17.89 -0.98 22.69
N SER A 89 -17.17 -1.39 21.64
CA SER A 89 -16.40 -0.47 20.81
C SER A 89 -17.32 0.31 19.89
N VAL A 90 -17.14 1.63 19.87
CA VAL A 90 -17.94 2.58 19.09
C VAL A 90 -17.03 3.24 18.07
N VAL A 91 -17.52 3.36 16.82
CA VAL A 91 -16.93 4.22 15.78
C VAL A 91 -18.01 5.18 15.31
N ARG A 92 -17.69 6.47 15.26
CA ARG A 92 -18.61 7.55 14.88
C ARG A 92 -17.96 8.47 13.85
N LEU A 93 -18.80 9.01 12.96
CA LEU A 93 -18.43 10.14 12.13
C LEU A 93 -18.20 11.35 13.03
N LEU A 94 -17.03 11.98 12.90
CA LEU A 94 -16.70 13.21 13.61
C LEU A 94 -16.99 14.42 12.73
N ASP A 95 -16.48 14.42 11.50
CA ASP A 95 -16.76 15.46 10.51
C ASP A 95 -16.36 14.98 9.10
N THR A 96 -16.74 15.76 8.09
CA THR A 96 -16.27 15.62 6.71
C THR A 96 -15.53 16.91 6.30
N LEU A 97 -14.27 16.78 5.91
CA LEU A 97 -13.49 17.89 5.39
C LEU A 97 -13.75 17.98 3.88
N GLN A 98 -14.40 19.07 3.47
CA GLN A 98 -14.61 19.38 2.05
C GLN A 98 -13.56 20.37 1.56
N LYS A 99 -12.98 20.07 0.40
CA LYS A 99 -12.12 21.02 -0.32
C LYS A 99 -12.99 22.09 -0.95
N ASP A 100 -12.73 23.35 -0.63
CA ASP A 100 -13.14 24.42 -1.53
C ASP A 100 -12.26 24.27 -2.80
N VAL A 101 -12.86 24.29 -3.99
CA VAL A 101 -12.28 23.84 -5.28
C VAL A 101 -11.00 24.60 -5.70
N ARG A 102 -10.50 25.51 -4.86
CA ARG A 102 -9.45 26.48 -5.16
C ARG A 102 -8.09 26.19 -4.52
N PHE A 103 -7.94 25.20 -3.64
CA PHE A 103 -6.68 25.00 -2.92
C PHE A 103 -6.22 23.54 -2.82
N GLN A 104 -4.89 23.38 -2.87
CA GLN A 104 -4.17 22.10 -2.95
C GLN A 104 -4.06 21.39 -1.58
N THR A 105 -3.45 20.19 -1.58
CA THR A 105 -3.28 19.20 -0.50
C THR A 105 -2.87 19.70 0.89
N SER A 106 -2.38 20.93 1.04
CA SER A 106 -2.07 21.55 2.34
C SER A 106 -3.32 21.94 3.15
N GLU A 107 -4.49 22.05 2.53
CA GLU A 107 -5.70 22.46 3.25
C GLU A 107 -6.27 21.36 4.15
N ASP A 108 -6.25 20.09 3.73
CA ASP A 108 -6.84 18.99 4.51
C ASP A 108 -6.17 18.84 5.90
N GLN A 109 -4.86 19.10 5.98
CA GLN A 109 -4.11 19.11 7.23
C GLN A 109 -4.54 20.25 8.14
N ARG A 110 -4.62 21.47 7.59
CA ARG A 110 -5.06 22.65 8.33
C ARG A 110 -6.48 22.46 8.83
N LEU A 111 -7.38 21.96 7.98
CA LEU A 111 -8.78 21.69 8.31
C LEU A 111 -8.92 20.63 9.40
N LEU A 112 -8.10 19.57 9.38
CA LEU A 112 -8.08 18.59 10.47
C LEU A 112 -7.65 19.24 11.79
N MET A 113 -6.61 20.06 11.77
CA MET A 113 -6.13 20.74 12.98
C MET A 113 -7.16 21.75 13.51
N GLU A 114 -7.77 22.53 12.62
CA GLU A 114 -8.86 23.44 12.95
C GLU A 114 -10.05 22.70 13.56
N LEU A 115 -10.40 21.53 13.03
CA LEU A 115 -11.44 20.66 13.57
C LEU A 115 -11.10 20.18 14.98
N LEU A 116 -9.90 19.64 15.19
CA LEU A 116 -9.46 19.14 16.51
C LEU A 116 -9.46 20.24 17.57
N VAL A 117 -9.05 21.46 17.19
CA VAL A 117 -9.07 22.65 18.06
C VAL A 117 -10.50 23.11 18.33
N LYS A 118 -11.35 23.20 17.29
CA LYS A 118 -12.75 23.60 17.39
C LYS A 118 -13.52 22.69 18.34
N LEU A 119 -13.31 21.38 18.23
CA LEU A 119 -13.97 20.37 19.07
C LEU A 119 -13.34 20.23 20.46
N GLN A 120 -12.21 20.91 20.73
CA GLN A 120 -11.47 20.84 21.99
C GLN A 120 -11.22 19.41 22.46
N LEU A 121 -10.89 18.52 21.51
CA LEU A 121 -10.68 17.12 21.84
C LEU A 121 -9.45 16.96 22.75
N PRO A 122 -9.52 16.11 23.78
CA PRO A 122 -8.44 15.90 24.73
C PRO A 122 -7.37 15.02 24.10
N LEU A 123 -6.49 15.64 23.30
CA LEU A 123 -5.48 14.94 22.49
C LEU A 123 -4.50 14.10 23.34
N SER A 124 -4.40 14.34 24.64
CA SER A 124 -3.68 13.47 25.59
C SER A 124 -4.23 12.04 25.63
N ASN A 125 -5.52 11.85 25.30
CA ASN A 125 -6.20 10.56 25.27
C ASN A 125 -6.20 9.91 23.87
N LEU A 126 -5.69 10.61 22.85
CA LEU A 126 -5.49 10.01 21.54
C LEU A 126 -4.39 8.95 21.63
N VAL A 127 -4.71 7.70 21.28
CA VAL A 127 -3.76 6.58 21.34
C VAL A 127 -3.34 6.08 19.97
N VAL A 128 -4.22 6.14 18.99
CA VAL A 128 -3.98 5.61 17.63
C VAL A 128 -4.43 6.62 16.60
N PHE A 129 -3.61 6.83 15.57
CA PHE A 129 -3.97 7.61 14.40
C PHE A 129 -3.79 6.78 13.14
N TYR A 130 -4.84 6.72 12.32
CA TYR A 130 -4.85 6.06 11.01
C TYR A 130 -5.19 7.08 9.92
N CYS A 131 -4.52 6.96 8.78
CA CYS A 131 -4.75 7.76 7.59
C CYS A 131 -4.44 6.92 6.36
N ASP A 132 -5.33 6.91 5.38
CA ASP A 132 -5.18 6.19 4.10
C ASP A 132 -4.60 7.06 2.97
N ALA A 133 -4.22 8.30 3.27
CA ALA A 133 -3.65 9.20 2.28
C ALA A 133 -2.34 8.64 1.69
N PRO A 134 -2.05 8.86 0.39
CA PRO A 134 -0.82 8.39 -0.24
C PRO A 134 0.47 8.88 0.44
N HIS A 135 0.42 10.08 1.03
CA HIS A 135 1.53 10.74 1.71
C HIS A 135 1.10 11.23 3.11
N PRO A 136 1.00 10.32 4.09
CA PRO A 136 0.47 10.64 5.41
C PRO A 136 1.47 11.37 6.31
N GLU A 137 2.73 11.53 5.91
CA GLU A 137 3.84 12.00 6.75
C GLU A 137 3.56 13.36 7.41
N ALA A 138 2.94 14.26 6.67
CA ALA A 138 2.62 15.59 7.17
C ALA A 138 1.51 15.56 8.23
N PHE A 139 0.47 14.73 8.05
CA PHE A 139 -0.56 14.51 9.08
C PHE A 139 0.04 13.86 10.32
N VAL A 140 0.84 12.81 10.14
CA VAL A 140 1.49 12.09 11.24
C VAL A 140 2.40 13.02 12.04
N SER A 141 3.17 13.88 11.37
CA SER A 141 4.07 14.83 12.03
C SER A 141 3.30 15.84 12.90
N GLN A 142 2.16 16.35 12.42
CA GLN A 142 1.32 17.28 13.18
C GLN A 142 0.67 16.61 14.39
N ILE A 143 0.12 15.41 14.22
CA ILE A 143 -0.46 14.65 15.33
C ILE A 143 0.60 14.30 16.39
N LEU A 144 1.79 13.87 15.97
CA LEU A 144 2.90 13.56 16.89
C LEU A 144 3.44 14.81 17.60
N ALA A 145 3.37 15.99 16.98
CA ALA A 145 3.71 17.25 17.63
C ALA A 145 2.74 17.60 18.77
N LEU A 146 1.47 17.20 18.65
CA LEU A 146 0.45 17.39 19.69
C LEU A 146 0.54 16.32 20.78
N ASN A 147 0.76 15.07 20.38
CA ASN A 147 0.91 13.94 21.30
C ASN A 147 1.96 12.95 20.76
N PRO A 148 3.19 12.94 21.31
CA PRO A 148 4.27 12.08 20.85
C PRO A 148 4.07 10.59 21.19
N THR A 149 3.09 10.27 22.03
CA THR A 149 2.80 8.88 22.46
C THR A 149 1.89 8.14 21.49
N VAL A 150 1.28 8.84 20.54
CA VAL A 150 0.34 8.26 19.56
C VAL A 150 1.02 7.21 18.70
N VAL A 151 0.34 6.09 18.51
CA VAL A 151 0.71 5.04 17.55
C VAL A 151 0.15 5.39 16.18
N SER A 152 1.02 5.67 15.21
CA SER A 152 0.60 5.93 13.83
C SER A 152 0.52 4.63 13.03
N LEU A 153 -0.66 4.31 12.49
CA LEU A 153 -0.92 3.18 11.59
C LEU A 153 -0.97 3.60 10.12
N CYS A 154 -0.66 4.85 9.80
CA CYS A 154 -0.82 5.42 8.46
C CYS A 154 0.13 4.82 7.42
N ARG A 155 1.14 4.07 7.84
CA ARG A 155 2.05 3.35 6.94
C ARG A 155 1.64 1.89 6.72
N LEU A 156 0.54 1.40 7.28
CA LEU A 156 0.04 0.05 6.96
C LEU A 156 -0.54 -0.04 5.54
N PRO A 157 -1.39 0.89 5.09
CA PRO A 157 -1.89 0.86 3.71
C PRO A 157 -0.76 0.86 2.69
N GLY A 158 -0.83 -0.04 1.70
CA GLY A 158 0.17 -0.16 0.63
C GLY A 158 1.55 -0.64 1.10
N LEU A 159 1.67 -1.19 2.32
CA LEU A 159 2.93 -1.71 2.86
C LEU A 159 3.59 -2.75 1.94
N ALA A 160 2.83 -3.75 1.51
CA ALA A 160 3.33 -4.83 0.65
C ALA A 160 3.86 -4.28 -0.68
N GLU A 161 3.10 -3.37 -1.28
CA GLU A 161 3.48 -2.68 -2.52
C GLU A 161 4.79 -1.90 -2.35
N ARG A 162 4.92 -1.08 -1.30
CA ARG A 162 6.14 -0.32 -1.05
C ARG A 162 7.35 -1.21 -0.78
N ALA A 163 7.17 -2.32 -0.07
CA ALA A 163 8.24 -3.27 0.20
C ALA A 163 8.70 -3.98 -1.09
N CYS A 164 7.75 -4.40 -1.93
CA CYS A 164 8.05 -4.98 -3.23
C CYS A 164 8.77 -3.96 -4.14
N ARG A 165 8.26 -2.73 -4.25
CA ARG A 165 8.88 -1.67 -5.04
C ARG A 165 10.31 -1.38 -4.58
N ALA A 166 10.53 -1.30 -3.27
CA ALA A 166 11.87 -1.10 -2.71
C ALA A 166 12.83 -2.24 -3.10
N GLY A 167 12.38 -3.49 -2.99
CA GLY A 167 13.17 -4.66 -3.40
C GLY A 167 13.50 -4.64 -4.89
N LEU A 168 12.50 -4.43 -5.76
CA LEU A 168 12.69 -4.37 -7.21
C LEU A 168 13.63 -3.23 -7.61
N LEU A 169 13.44 -2.02 -7.08
CA LEU A 169 14.31 -0.88 -7.41
C LEU A 169 15.77 -1.07 -6.97
N ALA A 170 16.01 -1.85 -5.91
CA ALA A 170 17.36 -2.08 -5.42
C ALA A 170 18.20 -2.99 -6.32
N SER A 171 17.59 -3.91 -7.07
CA SER A 171 18.37 -4.95 -7.79
C SER A 171 17.75 -5.49 -9.08
N PHE A 172 16.46 -5.27 -9.30
CA PHE A 172 15.69 -5.84 -10.42
C PHE A 172 14.83 -4.76 -11.11
N SER A 173 15.35 -3.53 -11.22
CA SER A 173 14.60 -2.39 -11.76
C SER A 173 14.14 -2.60 -13.21
N TYR A 174 14.88 -3.41 -13.97
CA TYR A 174 14.58 -3.74 -15.36
C TYR A 174 13.31 -4.61 -15.52
N VAL A 175 12.86 -5.32 -14.48
CA VAL A 175 11.72 -6.25 -14.55
C VAL A 175 10.43 -5.52 -14.94
N GLY A 176 10.22 -4.32 -14.41
CA GLY A 176 9.06 -3.51 -14.78
C GLY A 176 9.07 -3.10 -16.25
N ASP A 177 10.24 -2.84 -16.82
CA ASP A 177 10.38 -2.48 -18.23
C ASP A 177 10.16 -3.71 -19.13
N LEU A 178 10.73 -4.86 -18.78
CA LEU A 178 10.51 -6.12 -19.49
C LEU A 178 9.03 -6.53 -19.51
N VAL A 179 8.34 -6.45 -18.38
CA VAL A 179 6.88 -6.72 -18.30
C VAL A 179 6.10 -5.74 -19.19
N ARG A 180 6.48 -4.45 -19.20
CA ARG A 180 5.82 -3.44 -20.03
C ARG A 180 6.03 -3.69 -21.53
N ASP A 181 7.24 -4.08 -21.92
CA ASP A 181 7.57 -4.37 -23.32
C ASP A 181 6.90 -5.66 -23.79
N LEU A 182 6.81 -6.70 -22.94
CA LEU A 182 6.02 -7.90 -23.19
C LEU A 182 4.53 -7.56 -23.39
N HIS A 183 3.95 -6.75 -22.50
CA HIS A 183 2.56 -6.32 -22.60
C HIS A 183 2.30 -5.51 -23.88
N ARG A 184 3.22 -4.60 -24.24
CA ARG A 184 3.15 -3.83 -25.49
C ARG A 184 3.14 -4.76 -26.69
N HIS A 185 4.06 -5.72 -26.76
CA HIS A 185 4.13 -6.70 -27.85
C HIS A 185 2.83 -7.50 -27.98
N CYS A 186 2.26 -7.94 -26.87
CA CYS A 186 1.00 -8.69 -26.84
C CYS A 186 -0.20 -7.85 -27.31
N SER A 187 -0.18 -6.54 -27.06
CA SER A 187 -1.25 -5.61 -27.42
C SER A 187 -1.19 -5.13 -28.87
N THR A 188 0.01 -4.97 -29.44
CA THR A 188 0.18 -4.44 -30.80
C THR A 188 0.14 -5.51 -31.89
N THR A 189 0.39 -6.77 -31.53
CA THR A 189 0.60 -7.85 -32.49
C THR A 189 -0.62 -8.77 -32.55
N ASN A 190 -1.32 -8.78 -33.69
CA ASN A 190 -2.57 -9.55 -33.85
C ASN A 190 -2.37 -11.08 -33.80
N SER A 191 -1.18 -11.58 -34.15
CA SER A 191 -0.81 -12.99 -34.24
C SER A 191 -0.19 -13.59 -32.97
N VAL A 192 -0.31 -12.92 -31.81
CA VAL A 192 0.27 -13.41 -30.55
C VAL A 192 -0.42 -14.69 -30.09
N ASN A 193 0.38 -15.66 -29.64
CA ASN A 193 -0.07 -16.95 -29.12
C ASN A 193 -1.12 -16.76 -27.99
N GLY A 194 -2.13 -17.63 -27.93
CA GLY A 194 -3.16 -17.63 -26.89
C GLY A 194 -2.56 -17.68 -25.48
N THR A 195 -1.54 -18.50 -25.26
CA THR A 195 -0.82 -18.61 -23.97
C THR A 195 -0.24 -17.28 -23.50
N LEU A 196 0.28 -16.46 -24.43
CA LEU A 196 0.86 -15.15 -24.13
C LEU A 196 -0.22 -14.09 -23.88
N LYS A 197 -1.36 -14.19 -24.56
CA LYS A 197 -2.51 -13.32 -24.29
C LYS A 197 -3.12 -13.63 -22.91
N GLU A 198 -3.15 -14.90 -22.51
CA GLU A 198 -3.61 -15.32 -21.17
C GLU A 198 -2.73 -14.82 -20.02
N LEU A 199 -1.45 -14.54 -20.28
CA LEU A 199 -0.57 -13.86 -19.33
C LEU A 199 -1.19 -12.56 -18.82
N PHE A 200 -1.85 -11.82 -19.72
CA PHE A 200 -2.42 -10.49 -19.50
C PHE A 200 -3.98 -10.45 -19.55
N ALA A 201 -4.66 -11.60 -19.58
CA ALA A 201 -6.12 -11.62 -19.69
C ALA A 201 -6.83 -11.15 -18.40
N ASP A 202 -6.24 -11.39 -17.22
CA ASP A 202 -6.84 -11.07 -15.92
C ASP A 202 -6.45 -9.69 -15.37
N SER A 203 -5.66 -8.90 -16.10
CA SER A 203 -4.94 -7.75 -15.54
C SER A 203 -5.75 -6.46 -15.33
N GLY A 204 -7.08 -6.49 -15.50
CA GLY A 204 -7.91 -5.29 -15.32
C GLY A 204 -7.44 -4.09 -16.16
N SER A 205 -7.78 -2.88 -15.76
CA SER A 205 -7.48 -1.62 -16.47
C SER A 205 -6.02 -1.16 -16.30
N TYR A 206 -5.03 -2.05 -16.49
CA TYR A 206 -3.62 -1.67 -16.50
C TYR A 206 -3.36 -0.64 -17.62
N ASN A 207 -2.96 0.57 -17.26
CA ASN A 207 -2.61 1.61 -18.23
C ASN A 207 -1.09 1.71 -18.36
N PRO A 208 -0.49 1.16 -19.43
CA PRO A 208 0.97 1.22 -19.66
C PRO A 208 1.51 2.64 -19.90
N LEU A 209 0.64 3.65 -20.02
CA LEU A 209 0.99 5.06 -20.24
C LEU A 209 1.06 5.89 -18.94
N CYS A 210 0.72 5.32 -17.78
CA CYS A 210 0.75 6.04 -16.50
C CYS A 210 1.83 5.45 -15.57
N PRO A 211 3.00 6.11 -15.41
CA PRO A 211 4.12 5.60 -14.61
C PRO A 211 3.86 5.58 -13.09
N GLU A 212 2.91 6.40 -12.63
CA GLU A 212 2.63 6.61 -11.20
C GLU A 212 1.68 5.57 -10.61
N SER A 213 0.94 4.84 -11.46
CA SER A 213 0.13 3.68 -11.09
C SER A 213 0.77 2.39 -11.61
N GLY A 214 2.09 2.26 -11.44
CA GLY A 214 2.79 1.00 -11.68
C GLY A 214 2.33 -0.02 -10.65
N ASP A 215 1.15 -0.60 -10.85
CA ASP A 215 0.54 -1.56 -9.95
C ASP A 215 1.54 -2.68 -9.70
N VAL A 216 2.25 -2.61 -8.58
CA VAL A 216 3.24 -3.62 -8.22
C VAL A 216 2.57 -4.99 -8.13
N SER A 217 1.27 -5.01 -7.82
CA SER A 217 0.39 -6.18 -7.93
C SER A 217 0.42 -6.81 -9.32
N PHE A 218 0.35 -6.00 -10.38
CA PHE A 218 0.41 -6.46 -11.76
C PHE A 218 1.79 -7.07 -12.05
N ILE A 219 2.88 -6.41 -11.66
CA ILE A 219 4.24 -6.94 -11.85
C ILE A 219 4.41 -8.29 -11.15
N ILE A 220 4.01 -8.39 -9.89
CA ILE A 220 4.06 -9.65 -9.11
C ILE A 220 3.31 -10.77 -9.84
N HIS A 221 2.07 -10.50 -10.28
CA HIS A 221 1.24 -11.49 -10.97
C HIS A 221 1.87 -11.96 -12.28
N ILE A 222 2.39 -11.03 -13.09
CA ILE A 222 3.03 -11.35 -14.36
C ILE A 222 4.33 -12.13 -14.15
N VAL A 223 5.18 -11.76 -13.19
CA VAL A 223 6.41 -12.50 -12.87
C VAL A 223 6.10 -13.96 -12.59
N GLN A 224 5.08 -14.22 -11.77
CA GLN A 224 4.72 -15.59 -11.37
C GLN A 224 4.11 -16.39 -12.51
N LYS A 225 3.21 -15.78 -13.30
CA LYS A 225 2.67 -16.42 -14.50
C LYS A 225 3.76 -16.69 -15.54
N LEU A 226 4.68 -15.74 -15.75
CA LEU A 226 5.74 -15.84 -16.75
C LEU A 226 6.70 -16.99 -16.42
N VAL A 227 7.03 -17.19 -15.15
CA VAL A 227 7.84 -18.35 -14.72
C VAL A 227 7.14 -19.68 -15.04
N ALA A 228 5.82 -19.75 -14.88
CA ALA A 228 5.07 -20.99 -15.15
C ALA A 228 5.06 -21.38 -16.64
N ILE A 229 5.06 -20.40 -17.54
CA ILE A 229 5.04 -20.61 -19.01
C ILE A 229 6.33 -20.18 -19.69
N TRP A 230 7.45 -20.12 -18.96
CA TRP A 230 8.70 -19.52 -19.43
C TRP A 230 9.16 -20.11 -20.76
N TRP A 231 9.12 -21.44 -20.89
CA TRP A 231 9.53 -22.16 -22.10
C TRP A 231 8.65 -21.85 -23.31
N ASP A 232 7.33 -21.79 -23.15
CA ASP A 232 6.40 -21.46 -24.23
C ASP A 232 6.64 -20.04 -24.74
N VAL A 233 6.92 -19.11 -23.83
CA VAL A 233 7.27 -17.73 -24.17
C VAL A 233 8.60 -17.67 -24.91
N MET A 234 9.63 -18.35 -24.40
CA MET A 234 10.92 -18.45 -25.10
C MET A 234 10.77 -19.01 -26.52
N GLU A 235 10.06 -20.12 -26.68
CA GLU A 235 9.86 -20.77 -27.98
C GLU A 235 9.13 -19.85 -28.96
N TYR A 236 8.09 -19.15 -28.50
CA TYR A 236 7.41 -18.13 -29.31
C TYR A 236 8.39 -17.06 -29.80
N PHE A 237 9.18 -16.46 -28.90
CA PHE A 237 10.13 -15.41 -29.30
C PHE A 237 11.30 -15.92 -30.17
N LYS A 238 11.65 -17.21 -30.09
CA LYS A 238 12.59 -17.85 -31.05
C LYS A 238 12.00 -17.98 -32.44
N SER A 239 10.70 -18.23 -32.56
CA SER A 239 10.01 -18.41 -33.84
C SER A 239 9.77 -17.11 -34.62
N LEU A 240 9.86 -15.96 -33.95
CA LEU A 240 9.64 -14.65 -34.56
C LEU A 240 10.80 -14.23 -35.46
N SER A 241 10.47 -13.49 -36.52
CA SER A 241 11.47 -12.85 -37.38
C SER A 241 12.30 -11.82 -36.60
N PRO A 242 13.57 -11.59 -36.98
CA PRO A 242 14.46 -10.64 -36.32
C PRO A 242 14.11 -9.19 -36.65
N GLU A 243 12.98 -8.71 -36.15
CA GLU A 243 12.66 -7.28 -36.10
C GLU A 243 13.36 -6.61 -34.91
N ARG A 244 13.83 -5.38 -35.10
CA ARG A 244 14.61 -4.65 -34.07
C ARG A 244 13.84 -4.45 -32.75
N SER A 245 12.51 -4.32 -32.81
CA SER A 245 11.64 -4.18 -31.64
C SER A 245 11.56 -5.47 -30.80
N VAL A 246 11.66 -6.62 -31.45
CA VAL A 246 11.56 -7.96 -30.83
C VAL A 246 12.93 -8.49 -30.42
N GLU A 247 14.01 -8.04 -31.09
CA GLU A 247 15.37 -8.48 -30.82
C GLU A 247 15.81 -8.25 -29.37
N CYS A 248 15.51 -7.08 -28.81
CA CYS A 248 15.84 -6.75 -27.42
C CYS A 248 15.08 -7.63 -26.41
N LEU A 249 13.78 -7.85 -26.65
CA LEU A 249 12.97 -8.75 -25.84
C LEU A 249 13.47 -10.19 -25.93
N ARG A 250 13.80 -10.64 -27.14
CA ARG A 250 14.34 -11.98 -27.38
C ARG A 250 15.67 -12.16 -26.67
N SER A 251 16.60 -11.23 -26.77
CA SER A 251 17.91 -11.35 -26.11
C SER A 251 17.78 -11.44 -24.59
N GLN A 252 16.88 -10.64 -23.98
CA GLN A 252 16.62 -10.70 -22.54
C GLN A 252 15.97 -12.02 -22.11
N LEU A 253 14.96 -12.52 -22.83
CA LEU A 253 14.28 -13.78 -22.49
C LEU A 253 15.17 -15.02 -22.70
N MET A 254 16.14 -14.94 -23.62
CA MET A 254 17.11 -16.01 -23.86
C MET A 254 18.25 -16.01 -22.84
N ASP A 255 18.44 -14.93 -22.10
CA ASP A 255 19.50 -14.84 -21.10
C ASP A 255 19.15 -15.71 -19.88
N PRO A 256 19.95 -16.75 -19.56
CA PRO A 256 19.72 -17.59 -18.40
C PRO A 256 19.75 -16.81 -17.08
N LYS A 257 20.45 -15.66 -17.02
CA LYS A 257 20.47 -14.79 -15.83
C LYS A 257 19.11 -14.17 -15.58
N VAL A 258 18.42 -13.75 -16.65
CA VAL A 258 17.08 -13.19 -16.54
C VAL A 258 16.09 -14.26 -16.08
N HIS A 259 16.19 -15.48 -16.61
CA HIS A 259 15.35 -16.59 -16.14
C HIS A 259 15.58 -16.88 -14.66
N LEU A 260 16.84 -16.95 -14.21
CA LEU A 260 17.20 -17.15 -12.82
C LEU A 260 16.65 -16.04 -11.91
N ASP A 261 16.77 -14.78 -12.34
CA ASP A 261 16.23 -13.62 -11.62
C ASP A 261 14.69 -13.75 -11.46
N PHE A 262 13.97 -14.18 -12.51
CA PHE A 262 12.52 -14.40 -12.45
C PHE A 262 12.12 -15.59 -11.55
N LEU A 263 12.89 -16.68 -11.55
CA LEU A 263 12.68 -17.81 -10.63
C LEU A 263 12.80 -17.37 -9.17
N PHE A 264 13.83 -16.57 -8.86
CA PHE A 264 13.99 -15.98 -7.54
C PHE A 264 12.83 -15.03 -7.19
N LEU A 265 12.49 -14.12 -8.09
CA LEU A 265 11.42 -13.15 -7.83
C LEU A 265 10.06 -13.82 -7.65
N SER A 266 9.74 -14.87 -8.40
CA SER A 266 8.51 -15.63 -8.20
C SER A 266 8.41 -16.18 -6.77
N HIS A 267 9.52 -16.68 -6.22
CA HIS A 267 9.61 -17.10 -4.82
C HIS A 267 9.52 -15.93 -3.83
N ALA A 268 10.35 -14.91 -4.03
CA ALA A 268 10.49 -13.81 -3.09
C ALA A 268 9.26 -12.90 -3.05
N LEU A 269 8.50 -12.78 -4.13
CA LEU A 269 7.31 -11.93 -4.21
C LEU A 269 6.05 -12.59 -3.65
N GLU A 270 6.04 -13.92 -3.50
CA GLU A 270 4.86 -14.66 -3.05
C GLU A 270 4.32 -14.20 -1.68
N PRO A 271 5.16 -14.03 -0.64
CA PRO A 271 4.68 -13.56 0.66
C PRO A 271 4.14 -12.12 0.63
N LEU A 272 4.70 -11.26 -0.24
CA LEU A 272 4.24 -9.89 -0.43
C LEU A 272 2.87 -9.86 -1.14
N ARG A 273 2.68 -10.72 -2.14
CA ARG A 273 1.40 -10.91 -2.82
C ARG A 273 0.30 -11.32 -1.85
N ALA A 274 0.59 -12.27 -0.97
CA ALA A 274 -0.38 -12.74 0.02
C ALA A 274 -0.84 -11.59 0.95
N LEU A 275 0.09 -10.74 1.39
CA LEU A 275 -0.23 -9.55 2.19
C LEU A 275 -1.03 -8.51 1.37
N GLN A 276 -0.67 -8.29 0.11
CA GLN A 276 -1.37 -7.36 -0.78
C GLN A 276 -2.82 -7.79 -1.06
N ASN A 277 -3.05 -9.07 -1.33
CA ASN A 277 -4.39 -9.61 -1.56
C ASN A 277 -5.30 -9.40 -0.34
N LEU A 278 -4.75 -9.54 0.86
CA LEU A 278 -5.46 -9.24 2.09
C LEU A 278 -5.82 -7.75 2.19
N GLN A 279 -4.87 -6.86 1.89
CA GLN A 279 -5.07 -5.40 1.91
C GLN A 279 -6.11 -4.94 0.86
N GLY A 280 -6.16 -5.58 -0.31
CA GLY A 280 -7.13 -5.28 -1.38
C GLY A 280 -8.56 -5.76 -1.13
N GLY A 281 -8.77 -6.66 -0.16
CA GLY A 281 -10.07 -7.31 0.11
C GLY A 281 -11.13 -6.46 0.82
N GLY A 282 -10.87 -5.18 1.09
CA GLY A 282 -11.84 -4.22 1.65
C GLY A 282 -12.28 -4.45 3.11
N SER A 283 -11.89 -5.56 3.74
CA SER A 283 -12.21 -5.88 5.15
C SER A 283 -11.04 -6.63 5.81
N CYS A 284 -9.85 -6.03 5.77
CA CYS A 284 -8.71 -6.59 6.49
C CYS A 284 -8.79 -6.20 7.97
N ASP A 285 -8.87 -7.19 8.86
CA ASP A 285 -8.60 -6.98 10.28
C ASP A 285 -7.15 -6.51 10.44
N THR A 286 -6.96 -5.27 10.93
CA THR A 286 -5.64 -4.66 11.14
C THR A 286 -4.74 -5.52 12.03
N ALA A 287 -5.32 -6.30 12.94
CA ALA A 287 -4.56 -7.25 13.75
C ALA A 287 -3.96 -8.37 12.91
N VAL A 288 -4.72 -8.89 11.94
CA VAL A 288 -4.26 -9.93 11.00
C VAL A 288 -3.18 -9.36 10.07
N GLU A 289 -3.36 -8.12 9.59
CA GLU A 289 -2.37 -7.42 8.76
C GLU A 289 -1.02 -7.26 9.49
N LEU A 290 -1.07 -6.79 10.73
CA LEU A 290 0.12 -6.61 11.58
C LEU A 290 0.80 -7.95 11.88
N GLN A 291 0.03 -9.00 12.13
CA GLN A 291 0.57 -10.34 12.38
C GLN A 291 1.25 -10.92 11.14
N LEU A 292 0.64 -10.82 9.96
CA LEU A 292 1.23 -11.25 8.69
C LEU A 292 2.46 -10.44 8.34
N THR A 293 2.43 -9.14 8.59
CA THR A 293 3.60 -8.27 8.44
C THR A 293 4.76 -8.75 9.32
N ALA A 294 4.50 -9.08 10.59
CA ALA A 294 5.53 -9.60 11.48
C ALA A 294 6.09 -10.96 11.02
N MET A 295 5.24 -11.84 10.51
CA MET A 295 5.67 -13.12 9.92
C MET A 295 6.52 -12.91 8.66
N LEU A 296 6.17 -11.91 7.83
CA LEU A 296 6.93 -11.54 6.64
C LEU A 296 8.32 -11.00 7.00
N VAL A 297 8.39 -10.08 7.97
CA VAL A 297 9.66 -9.56 8.50
C VAL A 297 10.54 -10.70 9.02
N ASN A 298 9.98 -11.64 9.77
CA ASN A 298 10.71 -12.83 10.23
C ASN A 298 11.23 -13.68 9.06
N THR A 299 10.38 -13.94 8.06
CA THR A 299 10.75 -14.73 6.89
C THR A 299 11.90 -14.07 6.12
N TYR A 300 11.84 -12.77 5.88
CA TYR A 300 12.87 -12.05 5.12
C TYR A 300 14.15 -11.86 5.92
N ALA A 301 14.04 -11.63 7.24
CA ALA A 301 15.19 -11.60 8.12
C ALA A 301 15.91 -12.97 8.12
N ALA A 302 15.18 -14.08 8.20
CA ALA A 302 15.75 -15.42 8.15
C ALA A 302 16.36 -15.77 6.78
N SER A 303 15.85 -15.20 5.69
CA SER A 303 16.42 -15.37 4.34
C SER A 303 17.76 -14.67 4.13
N LEU A 304 18.12 -13.71 5.00
CA LEU A 304 19.27 -12.82 4.82
C LEU A 304 20.28 -12.85 5.99
N LEU A 305 19.80 -12.98 7.22
CA LEU A 305 20.60 -12.84 8.44
C LEU A 305 20.91 -14.19 9.05
N ARG A 306 22.08 -14.31 9.68
CA ARG A 306 22.41 -15.46 10.53
C ARG A 306 21.38 -15.60 11.66
N PRO A 307 21.10 -16.82 12.15
CA PRO A 307 20.06 -17.04 13.16
C PRO A 307 20.13 -16.12 14.38
N SER A 308 21.34 -15.88 14.92
CA SER A 308 21.55 -14.97 16.06
C SER A 308 21.28 -13.51 15.73
N ALA A 309 21.62 -13.07 14.51
CA ALA A 309 21.36 -11.72 14.05
C ALA A 309 19.88 -11.50 13.73
N ALA A 310 19.22 -12.50 13.12
CA ALA A 310 17.79 -12.51 12.87
C ALA A 310 16.99 -12.42 14.18
N GLU A 311 17.34 -13.21 15.20
CA GLU A 311 16.68 -13.15 16.52
C GLU A 311 16.83 -11.76 17.16
N ARG A 312 18.04 -11.18 17.12
CA ARG A 312 18.30 -9.83 17.64
C ARG A 312 17.50 -8.78 16.87
N PHE A 313 17.50 -8.86 15.54
CA PHE A 313 16.74 -7.96 14.67
C PHE A 313 15.24 -8.01 14.95
N LEU A 314 14.69 -9.21 15.19
CA LEU A 314 13.28 -9.41 15.51
C LEU A 314 12.92 -9.01 16.94
N ARG A 315 13.87 -8.85 17.86
CA ARG A 315 13.60 -8.29 19.19
C ARG A 315 13.64 -6.77 19.17
N ARG A 316 14.63 -6.22 18.48
CA ARG A 316 14.85 -4.78 18.34
C ARG A 316 15.32 -4.54 16.92
N PRO A 317 14.44 -4.06 16.03
CA PRO A 317 14.81 -3.81 14.65
C PRO A 317 15.92 -2.76 14.58
N ASP A 318 17.13 -3.23 14.31
CA ASP A 318 18.31 -2.42 14.07
C ASP A 318 18.72 -2.60 12.62
N LEU A 319 18.45 -1.56 11.82
CA LEU A 319 18.70 -1.57 10.39
C LEU A 319 20.19 -1.66 10.05
N LEU A 320 21.08 -1.32 11.00
CA LEU A 320 22.53 -1.44 10.81
C LEU A 320 22.96 -2.90 10.65
N LEU A 321 22.21 -3.85 11.23
CA LEU A 321 22.47 -5.28 11.09
C LEU A 321 22.37 -5.76 9.64
N LEU A 322 21.59 -5.07 8.81
CA LEU A 322 21.41 -5.44 7.40
C LEU A 322 22.64 -5.16 6.54
N TYR A 323 23.60 -4.37 7.06
CA TYR A 323 24.82 -3.97 6.35
C TYR A 323 26.08 -4.63 6.90
N SER A 324 25.98 -5.36 8.02
CA SER A 324 27.12 -6.02 8.65
C SER A 324 27.35 -7.40 8.02
N GLU A 325 28.44 -7.57 7.27
CA GLU A 325 28.81 -8.87 6.67
C GLU A 325 28.90 -10.01 7.67
N LYS A 326 29.22 -9.70 8.94
CA LYS A 326 29.29 -10.69 10.03
C LYS A 326 27.91 -11.22 10.43
N ASP A 327 26.88 -10.41 10.24
CA ASP A 327 25.50 -10.72 10.60
C ASP A 327 24.71 -11.31 9.43
N LEU A 328 25.19 -11.15 8.19
CA LEU A 328 24.62 -11.74 6.99
C LEU A 328 24.92 -13.25 6.88
N LEU A 329 24.01 -13.98 6.25
CA LEU A 329 24.24 -15.35 5.84
C LEU A 329 25.38 -15.41 4.80
N PRO A 330 26.20 -16.49 4.81
CA PRO A 330 27.10 -16.79 3.71
C PRO A 330 26.33 -16.85 2.38
N SER A 331 26.98 -16.50 1.27
CA SER A 331 26.34 -16.47 -0.06
C SER A 331 25.72 -17.81 -0.49
N THR A 332 26.20 -18.93 0.04
CA THR A 332 25.65 -20.28 -0.21
C THR A 332 24.38 -20.60 0.57
N GLU A 333 24.08 -19.84 1.62
CA GLU A 333 22.96 -20.08 2.54
C GLU A 333 21.83 -19.06 2.38
N VAL A 334 22.06 -17.97 1.61
CA VAL A 334 21.02 -16.99 1.30
C VAL A 334 19.85 -17.70 0.62
N ASN A 335 18.64 -17.49 1.12
CA ASN A 335 17.47 -18.15 0.58
C ASN A 335 17.07 -17.54 -0.77
N ILE A 336 17.37 -18.25 -1.85
CA ILE A 336 17.00 -17.87 -3.23
C ILE A 336 15.74 -18.59 -3.73
N GLY A 337 15.15 -19.46 -2.92
CA GLY A 337 14.04 -20.34 -3.31
C GLY A 337 14.49 -21.60 -4.06
N PHE A 338 13.67 -22.65 -3.94
CA PHE A 338 13.97 -24.00 -4.46
C PHE A 338 14.19 -24.03 -5.98
N GLN A 339 13.34 -23.34 -6.75
CA GLN A 339 13.42 -23.36 -8.22
C GLN A 339 14.70 -22.67 -8.73
N ALA A 340 15.06 -21.50 -8.17
CA ALA A 340 16.29 -20.80 -8.52
C ALA A 340 17.54 -21.59 -8.10
N ALA A 341 17.51 -22.22 -6.91
CA ALA A 341 18.59 -23.09 -6.45
C ALA A 341 18.80 -24.30 -7.37
N ASN A 342 17.73 -24.99 -7.76
CA ASN A 342 17.83 -26.10 -8.70
C ASN A 342 18.32 -25.66 -10.08
N PHE A 343 17.90 -24.48 -10.54
CA PHE A 343 18.38 -23.93 -11.81
C PHE A 343 19.89 -23.65 -11.76
N LEU A 344 20.39 -23.04 -10.68
CA LEU A 344 21.83 -22.83 -10.48
C LEU A 344 22.62 -24.15 -10.41
N LEU A 345 22.05 -25.22 -9.86
CA LEU A 345 22.69 -26.53 -9.84
C LEU A 345 22.70 -27.22 -11.21
N ALA A 346 21.63 -27.09 -11.99
CA ALA A 346 21.46 -27.76 -13.28
C ALA A 346 22.14 -27.02 -14.45
N ALA A 347 22.16 -25.69 -14.39
CA ALA A 347 22.76 -24.80 -15.37
C ALA A 347 23.61 -23.76 -14.63
N PRO A 348 24.74 -24.16 -14.02
CA PRO A 348 25.58 -23.23 -13.29
C PRO A 348 26.03 -22.12 -14.21
N LEU A 349 25.94 -20.89 -13.71
CA LEU A 349 26.60 -19.76 -14.35
C LEU A 349 28.08 -20.13 -14.47
N THR A 350 28.62 -20.01 -15.68
CA THR A 350 29.96 -20.50 -16.02
C THR A 350 31.08 -19.79 -15.26
N ASP A 351 30.77 -18.67 -14.61
CA ASP A 351 31.69 -17.86 -13.83
C ASP A 351 31.20 -17.69 -12.37
N VAL A 352 32.10 -17.95 -11.42
CA VAL A 352 31.87 -17.76 -9.98
C VAL A 352 31.50 -16.30 -9.67
N SER A 353 32.04 -15.35 -10.44
CA SER A 353 31.67 -13.93 -10.33
C SER A 353 30.19 -13.70 -10.59
N GLU A 354 29.61 -14.36 -11.61
CA GLU A 354 28.21 -14.17 -11.98
C GLU A 354 27.25 -14.73 -10.94
N GLN A 355 27.60 -15.86 -10.33
CA GLN A 355 26.86 -16.41 -9.21
C GLN A 355 26.92 -15.47 -8.00
N GLN A 356 28.08 -14.89 -7.70
CA GLN A 356 28.22 -13.92 -6.63
C GLN A 356 27.41 -12.64 -6.91
N ASP A 357 27.41 -12.16 -8.15
CA ASP A 357 26.61 -10.99 -8.56
C ASP A 357 25.11 -11.23 -8.40
N PHE A 358 24.63 -12.43 -8.74
CA PHE A 358 23.25 -12.83 -8.50
C PHE A 358 22.90 -12.82 -7.01
N VAL A 359 23.74 -13.43 -6.17
CA VAL A 359 23.50 -13.44 -4.71
C VAL A 359 23.54 -12.02 -4.14
N ASN A 360 24.42 -11.15 -4.62
CA ASN A 360 24.47 -9.75 -4.22
C ASN A 360 23.17 -9.00 -4.56
N ARG A 361 22.57 -9.27 -5.74
CA ARG A 361 21.24 -8.75 -6.11
C ARG A 361 20.13 -9.27 -5.20
N VAL A 362 20.14 -10.56 -4.86
CA VAL A 362 19.17 -11.15 -3.92
C VAL A 362 19.27 -10.51 -2.54
N VAL A 363 20.50 -10.35 -2.02
CA VAL A 363 20.77 -9.71 -0.73
C VAL A 363 20.24 -8.28 -0.73
N ALA A 364 20.51 -7.51 -1.79
CA ALA A 364 20.06 -6.13 -1.90
C ALA A 364 18.52 -6.04 -2.01
N PHE A 365 17.86 -6.97 -2.70
CA PHE A 365 16.39 -7.07 -2.70
C PHE A 365 15.83 -7.29 -1.29
N TYR A 366 16.28 -8.32 -0.57
CA TYR A 366 15.77 -8.62 0.77
C TYR A 366 16.06 -7.49 1.75
N ARG A 367 17.25 -6.89 1.67
CA ARG A 367 17.64 -5.73 2.49
C ARG A 367 16.67 -4.56 2.28
N ALA A 368 16.43 -4.18 1.03
CA ALA A 368 15.57 -3.04 0.72
C ALA A 368 14.10 -3.31 1.10
N ALA A 369 13.59 -4.51 0.83
CA ALA A 369 12.25 -4.90 1.22
C ALA A 369 12.08 -4.92 2.75
N LEU A 370 13.04 -5.49 3.47
CA LEU A 370 13.01 -5.57 4.94
C LEU A 370 13.10 -4.18 5.60
N HIS A 371 13.94 -3.29 5.05
CA HIS A 371 14.01 -1.90 5.49
C HIS A 371 12.65 -1.19 5.30
N SER A 372 11.99 -1.38 4.16
CA SER A 372 10.67 -0.82 3.88
C SER A 372 9.58 -1.37 4.82
N LEU A 373 9.59 -2.68 5.08
CA LEU A 373 8.66 -3.34 5.99
C LEU A 373 8.78 -2.82 7.41
N VAL A 374 9.99 -2.88 7.98
CA VAL A 374 10.25 -2.43 9.36
C VAL A 374 9.99 -0.94 9.52
N GLY A 375 10.32 -0.11 8.52
CA GLY A 375 10.07 1.33 8.56
C GLY A 375 8.59 1.72 8.58
N SER A 376 7.70 0.79 8.23
CA SER A 376 6.25 1.02 8.22
C SER A 376 5.53 0.48 9.45
N ILE A 377 6.20 -0.37 10.24
CA ILE A 377 5.68 -0.87 11.51
C ILE A 377 5.84 0.23 12.58
N PRO A 378 4.80 0.54 13.37
CA PRO A 378 4.93 1.52 14.45
C PRO A 378 5.93 1.03 15.49
N LYS A 379 6.95 1.84 15.79
CA LYS A 379 8.02 1.46 16.74
C LYS A 379 7.50 1.17 18.15
N GLN A 380 6.36 1.74 18.51
CA GLN A 380 5.66 1.54 19.77
C GLN A 380 5.10 0.12 19.88
N LEU A 381 4.77 -0.52 18.75
CA LEU A 381 4.32 -1.90 18.72
C LEU A 381 5.55 -2.81 18.67
N GLY A 382 5.98 -3.26 19.86
CA GLY A 382 7.09 -4.19 19.97
C GLY A 382 6.82 -5.50 19.18
N PRO A 383 7.84 -6.20 18.69
CA PRO A 383 7.68 -7.40 17.85
C PRO A 383 6.87 -8.53 18.50
N MET A 384 6.96 -8.67 19.83
CA MET A 384 6.15 -9.62 20.59
C MET A 384 4.66 -9.26 20.60
N VAL A 385 4.33 -7.97 20.65
CA VAL A 385 2.94 -7.52 20.58
C VAL A 385 2.38 -7.83 19.21
N LEU A 386 3.12 -7.50 18.14
CA LEU A 386 2.69 -7.75 16.76
C LEU A 386 2.46 -9.22 16.46
N LYS A 387 3.34 -10.11 16.95
CA LYS A 387 3.18 -11.55 16.76
C LYS A 387 1.93 -12.10 17.45
N ASN A 388 1.53 -11.50 18.56
CA ASN A 388 0.43 -12.01 19.40
C ASN A 388 -0.85 -11.17 19.32
N ILE A 389 -0.87 -10.07 18.54
CA ILE A 389 -1.94 -9.08 18.57
C ILE A 389 -3.31 -9.69 18.28
N GLY A 390 -3.40 -10.59 17.29
CA GLY A 390 -4.64 -11.31 16.97
C GLY A 390 -5.12 -12.23 18.11
N THR A 391 -4.22 -12.78 18.92
CA THR A 391 -4.57 -13.58 20.10
C THR A 391 -4.96 -12.68 21.27
N MET A 392 -4.23 -11.58 21.49
CA MET A 392 -4.50 -10.60 22.54
C MET A 392 -5.88 -9.97 22.38
N LEU A 393 -6.28 -9.64 21.16
CA LEU A 393 -7.58 -9.02 20.88
C LEU A 393 -8.75 -10.01 21.00
N LYS A 394 -8.50 -11.32 20.81
CA LYS A 394 -9.54 -12.36 20.94
C LYS A 394 -9.68 -12.87 22.38
N HIS A 395 -8.56 -12.99 23.11
CA HIS A 395 -8.52 -13.52 24.48
C HIS A 395 -7.46 -12.80 25.33
N PRO A 396 -7.79 -11.64 25.93
CA PRO A 396 -6.85 -10.83 26.71
C PRO A 396 -6.19 -11.58 27.89
N THR A 397 -6.83 -12.62 28.41
CA THR A 397 -6.37 -13.42 29.56
C THR A 397 -5.39 -14.55 29.21
N ASN A 398 -5.16 -14.87 27.92
CA ASN A 398 -4.27 -15.96 27.50
C ASN A 398 -2.78 -15.58 27.43
N ILE A 399 -2.40 -14.46 28.04
CA ILE A 399 -1.02 -13.97 28.02
C ILE A 399 -0.19 -14.73 29.07
N THR A 400 0.51 -15.79 28.64
CA THR A 400 1.67 -16.29 29.39
C THR A 400 2.89 -15.43 29.08
N VAL A 401 2.90 -14.17 29.55
CA VAL A 401 4.16 -13.43 29.70
C VAL A 401 4.84 -14.07 30.91
N ARG A 402 5.86 -14.89 30.67
CA ARG A 402 6.79 -15.23 31.75
C ARG A 402 7.46 -13.91 32.17
N PRO A 403 7.30 -13.45 33.42
CA PRO A 403 7.97 -12.25 33.87
C PRO A 403 9.48 -12.53 33.87
N GLN A 404 10.20 -11.98 32.90
CA GLN A 404 11.62 -11.73 33.12
C GLN A 404 11.67 -10.49 34.02
N SER A 405 12.14 -10.68 35.24
CA SER A 405 12.36 -9.64 36.24
C SER A 405 13.13 -8.46 35.64
N VAL A 406 12.41 -7.39 35.35
CA VAL A 406 12.99 -6.05 35.30
C VAL A 406 12.71 -5.44 36.66
N TYR A 407 13.68 -5.54 37.56
CA TYR A 407 13.72 -4.68 38.74
C TYR A 407 13.89 -3.24 38.24
N LEU A 408 12.82 -2.45 38.29
CA LEU A 408 12.92 -1.01 38.34
C LEU A 408 13.04 -0.64 39.83
N THR A 409 14.27 -0.39 40.26
CA THR A 409 14.51 0.30 41.53
C THR A 409 14.11 1.76 41.35
N VAL A 410 13.36 2.25 42.33
CA VAL A 410 12.74 3.60 42.46
C VAL A 410 13.69 4.74 42.15
#